data_AF-A0A438MKR5-F1
#
_entry.id   AF-A0A438MKR5-F1
#
_cell.length_a   1.000
_cell.length_b   1.000
_cell.length_c   1.000
_cell.angle_alpha   90.00
_cell.angle_beta   90.00
_cell.angle_gamma   90.00
#
_symmetry.space_group_name_H-M   'P 1'
#
loop_
_entity.id
_entity.type
_entity.pdbx_description
1 polymer ?
#
loop_
_entity_poly.entity_id
_entity_poly.type
_entity_poly.pdbx_seq_one_letter_code
_entity_poly.pdbx_strand_id
1 'polypeptide(L)'
;MIIRQAAIAMSFALASLAAAAPSAQAAAGDAQPCGRQYQHNGHTVQNCPDWSPGGSIPVYASPAKGRIVGYINPAGDDWYLCQKTGAGYKLGGYRNYWWASTMADNNNWGYVSEVYFRGGGNNEPDAGLRTCRRPGGKPLPE
;
A
#
# COMPACT_ATOMS: atom_id res chain seq x y z
N MET A 1 51.68 61.59 -22.46
CA MET A 1 50.52 61.57 -21.52
C MET A 1 50.67 60.33 -20.64
N ILE A 2 50.80 60.51 -19.32
CA ILE A 2 51.02 59.49 -18.29
C ILE A 2 49.73 59.34 -17.48
N ILE A 3 49.17 58.14 -17.35
CA ILE A 3 48.21 57.69 -16.30
C ILE A 3 48.39 56.15 -16.23
N ARG A 4 48.95 55.45 -15.22
CA ARG A 4 48.76 55.28 -13.75
C ARG A 4 47.45 54.57 -13.32
N GLN A 5 47.65 53.31 -12.84
CA GLN A 5 46.84 52.49 -11.90
C GLN A 5 45.53 51.88 -12.47
N ALA A 6 45.02 50.72 -12.03
CA ALA A 6 45.17 49.96 -10.79
C ALA A 6 44.90 48.44 -11.01
N ALA A 7 45.44 47.59 -10.12
CA ALA A 7 45.09 46.18 -10.00
C ALA A 7 43.75 46.01 -9.25
N ILE A 8 42.89 45.11 -9.72
CA ILE A 8 41.81 44.52 -8.90
C ILE A 8 41.73 43.03 -9.24
N ALA A 9 42.18 42.20 -8.29
CA ALA A 9 41.85 40.79 -8.24
C ALA A 9 40.40 40.64 -7.74
N MET A 10 39.57 39.90 -8.47
CA MET A 10 38.28 39.45 -7.98
C MET A 10 38.16 37.94 -8.20
N SER A 11 38.26 37.24 -7.08
CA SER A 11 37.98 35.82 -6.90
C SER A 11 36.53 35.52 -7.27
N PHE A 12 36.30 34.61 -8.21
CA PHE A 12 34.98 34.00 -8.40
C PHE A 12 35.01 32.56 -7.87
N ALA A 13 34.61 32.41 -6.60
CA ALA A 13 34.15 31.14 -6.07
C ALA A 13 32.69 30.96 -6.51
N LEU A 14 32.44 30.22 -7.59
CA LEU A 14 31.09 29.79 -7.96
C LEU A 14 30.77 28.49 -7.22
N ALA A 15 29.98 28.65 -6.16
CA ALA A 15 29.37 27.60 -5.38
C ALA A 15 28.51 26.69 -6.28
N SER A 16 28.76 25.39 -6.20
CA SER A 16 27.96 24.35 -6.84
C SER A 16 26.56 24.32 -6.22
N LEU A 17 25.54 24.76 -6.96
CA LEU A 17 24.14 24.51 -6.61
C LEU A 17 23.88 23.00 -6.79
N ALA A 18 24.01 22.23 -5.72
CA ALA A 18 23.38 20.92 -5.62
C ALA A 18 21.87 21.14 -5.56
N ALA A 19 21.20 21.01 -6.70
CA ALA A 19 19.75 20.95 -6.75
C ALA A 19 19.30 19.67 -6.01
N ALA A 20 18.96 19.80 -4.73
CA ALA A 20 18.20 18.78 -4.03
C ALA A 20 16.81 18.74 -4.68
N ALA A 21 16.62 17.84 -5.64
CA ALA A 21 15.30 17.54 -6.15
C ALA A 21 14.46 17.05 -4.96
N PRO A 22 13.32 17.69 -4.63
CA PRO A 22 12.38 17.08 -3.72
C PRO A 22 11.93 15.76 -4.35
N SER A 23 12.23 14.64 -3.70
CA SER A 23 11.63 13.38 -4.05
C SER A 23 10.14 13.53 -3.80
N ALA A 24 9.38 13.73 -4.88
CA ALA A 24 7.94 13.62 -4.86
C ALA A 24 7.59 12.16 -4.58
N GLN A 25 7.58 11.76 -3.30
CA GLN A 25 6.69 10.69 -2.86
C GLN A 25 5.28 11.29 -2.86
N ALA A 26 4.75 11.54 -4.05
CA ALA A 26 3.34 11.85 -4.20
C ALA A 26 2.56 10.62 -3.73
N ALA A 27 1.68 10.82 -2.76
CA ALA A 27 0.72 9.85 -2.27
C ALA A 27 -0.08 9.29 -3.45
N ALA A 28 0.29 8.09 -3.90
CA ALA A 28 -0.46 7.35 -4.91
C ALA A 28 -1.59 6.52 -4.30
N GLY A 29 -1.89 6.72 -3.01
CA GLY A 29 -3.04 6.12 -2.36
C GLY A 29 -4.26 6.97 -2.64
N ASP A 30 -5.04 6.59 -3.65
CA ASP A 30 -6.47 6.93 -3.85
C ASP A 30 -6.89 6.86 -5.33
N ALA A 31 -6.00 6.54 -6.27
CA ALA A 31 -6.39 6.44 -7.69
C ALA A 31 -7.29 5.23 -8.00
N GLN A 32 -7.25 4.19 -7.16
CA GLN A 32 -7.94 2.91 -7.37
C GLN A 32 -8.50 2.36 -6.05
N PRO A 33 -9.39 3.08 -5.35
CA PRO A 33 -9.96 2.61 -4.10
C PRO A 33 -10.87 1.40 -4.33
N CYS A 34 -11.10 0.60 -3.30
CA CYS A 34 -12.12 -0.45 -3.37
C CYS A 34 -13.50 0.13 -3.70
N GLY A 35 -14.29 -0.65 -4.45
CA GLY A 35 -15.62 -0.28 -4.93
C GLY A 35 -16.71 -0.28 -3.85
N ARG A 36 -17.96 -0.15 -4.30
CA ARG A 36 -19.14 -0.11 -3.42
C ARG A 36 -19.39 -1.47 -2.76
N GLN A 37 -20.00 -1.44 -1.58
CA GLN A 37 -20.42 -2.65 -0.88
C GLN A 37 -21.50 -3.42 -1.64
N TYR A 38 -21.40 -4.74 -1.65
CA TYR A 38 -22.41 -5.65 -2.18
C TYR A 38 -22.47 -6.95 -1.35
N GLN A 39 -23.46 -7.80 -1.61
CA GLN A 39 -23.61 -9.09 -0.93
C GLN A 39 -22.99 -10.21 -1.76
N HIS A 40 -22.12 -11.00 -1.14
CA HIS A 40 -21.51 -12.20 -1.70
C HIS A 40 -21.62 -13.34 -0.69
N ASN A 41 -22.33 -14.41 -1.03
CA ASN A 41 -22.52 -15.59 -0.17
C ASN A 41 -22.92 -15.27 1.28
N GLY A 42 -23.79 -14.27 1.48
CA GLY A 42 -24.24 -13.85 2.82
C GLY A 42 -23.31 -12.87 3.55
N HIS A 43 -22.24 -12.41 2.90
CA HIS A 43 -21.30 -11.44 3.45
C HIS A 43 -21.36 -10.10 2.71
N THR A 44 -21.30 -9.01 3.46
CA THR A 44 -21.08 -7.67 2.89
C THR A 44 -19.61 -7.48 2.55
N VAL A 45 -19.31 -7.39 1.25
CA VAL A 45 -17.94 -7.32 0.69
C VAL A 45 -17.80 -6.14 -0.27
N GLN A 46 -16.57 -5.85 -0.69
CA GLN A 46 -16.22 -4.83 -1.68
C GLN A 46 -15.16 -5.41 -2.62
N ASN A 47 -15.24 -5.10 -3.92
CA ASN A 47 -14.17 -5.45 -4.85
C ASN A 47 -13.04 -4.44 -4.71
N CYS A 48 -11.82 -4.93 -4.60
CA CYS A 48 -10.61 -4.12 -4.48
C CYS A 48 -9.69 -4.44 -5.64
N PRO A 49 -9.23 -3.43 -6.40
CA PRO A 49 -8.20 -3.65 -7.39
C PRO A 49 -6.90 -4.05 -6.70
N ASP A 50 -6.51 -5.30 -6.87
CA ASP A 50 -5.30 -5.86 -6.31
C ASP A 50 -4.29 -6.26 -7.39
N TRP A 51 -3.11 -6.67 -6.93
CA TRP A 51 -2.00 -7.03 -7.78
C TRP A 51 -1.04 -7.95 -7.04
N SER A 52 -0.26 -8.71 -7.81
CA SER A 52 0.89 -9.45 -7.28
C SER A 52 1.99 -9.52 -8.33
N PRO A 53 3.27 -9.36 -7.96
CA PRO A 53 4.37 -9.56 -8.88
C PRO A 53 4.46 -11.01 -9.39
N GLY A 54 3.94 -11.97 -8.62
CA GLY A 54 3.91 -13.39 -8.99
C GLY A 54 2.56 -13.88 -9.52
N GLY A 55 1.59 -12.98 -9.73
CA GLY A 55 0.25 -13.33 -10.21
C GLY A 55 -0.69 -13.94 -9.16
N SER A 56 -0.20 -14.37 -8.00
CA SER A 56 -1.03 -14.88 -6.89
C SER A 56 -0.74 -14.15 -5.58
N ILE A 57 -1.75 -14.00 -4.73
CA ILE A 57 -1.66 -13.28 -3.44
C ILE A 57 -1.76 -14.28 -2.27
N PRO A 58 -0.81 -14.30 -1.32
CA PRO A 58 -0.91 -15.16 -0.15
C PRO A 58 -1.97 -14.66 0.84
N VAL A 59 -2.81 -15.58 1.30
CA VAL A 59 -3.80 -15.33 2.36
C VAL A 59 -3.28 -15.93 3.67
N TYR A 60 -3.13 -15.09 4.69
CA TYR A 60 -2.55 -15.45 5.99
C TYR A 60 -3.63 -15.76 7.04
N ALA A 61 -3.32 -16.67 7.97
CA ALA A 61 -4.24 -17.07 9.05
C ALA A 61 -4.59 -15.92 10.02
N SER A 62 -3.76 -14.89 10.08
CA SER A 62 -3.91 -13.72 10.96
C SER A 62 -3.41 -12.47 10.22
N PRO A 63 -3.74 -11.24 10.67
CA PRO A 63 -3.24 -10.01 10.07
C PRO A 63 -1.77 -9.76 10.46
N ALA A 64 -0.94 -10.76 10.19
CA ALA A 64 0.48 -10.78 10.42
C ALA A 64 1.12 -11.78 9.47
N LYS A 65 2.38 -11.53 9.09
CA LYS A 65 3.14 -12.53 8.34
C LYS A 65 3.30 -13.78 9.20
N GLY A 66 3.03 -14.94 8.60
CA GLY A 66 3.06 -16.21 9.31
C GLY A 66 2.52 -17.34 8.44
N ARG A 67 1.65 -18.17 9.03
CA ARG A 67 1.01 -19.28 8.33
C ARG A 67 0.11 -18.78 7.21
N ILE A 68 0.42 -19.20 5.99
CA ILE A 68 -0.45 -19.04 4.82
C ILE A 68 -1.51 -20.15 4.88
N VAL A 69 -2.78 -19.78 4.66
CA VAL A 69 -3.93 -20.71 4.66
C VAL A 69 -4.48 -20.96 3.25
N GLY A 70 -4.07 -20.16 2.28
CA GLY A 70 -4.43 -20.30 0.88
C GLY A 70 -3.87 -19.14 0.05
N TYR A 71 -4.33 -19.07 -1.18
CA TYR A 71 -3.97 -18.02 -2.14
C TYR A 71 -5.22 -17.53 -2.86
N ILE A 72 -5.15 -16.31 -3.35
CA ILE A 72 -6.00 -15.78 -4.42
C ILE A 72 -5.21 -15.90 -5.72
N ASN A 73 -5.80 -16.54 -6.73
CA ASN A 73 -5.16 -16.76 -8.03
C ASN A 73 -6.18 -16.81 -9.18
N PRO A 74 -6.09 -15.90 -10.17
CA PRO A 74 -5.10 -14.83 -10.30
C PRO A 74 -5.41 -13.63 -9.39
N ALA A 75 -4.40 -12.80 -9.12
CA ALA A 75 -4.62 -11.45 -8.62
C ALA A 75 -5.40 -10.60 -9.65
N GLY A 76 -6.25 -9.70 -9.18
CA GLY A 76 -7.08 -8.82 -9.99
C GLY A 76 -8.10 -8.03 -9.16
N ASP A 77 -9.33 -7.96 -9.64
CA ASP A 77 -10.43 -7.32 -8.92
C ASP A 77 -11.13 -8.34 -8.01
N ASP A 78 -10.50 -8.64 -6.86
CA ASP A 78 -11.00 -9.61 -5.89
C ASP A 78 -11.83 -8.96 -4.78
N TRP A 79 -12.62 -9.77 -4.08
CA TRP A 79 -13.52 -9.29 -3.04
C TRP A 79 -12.92 -9.41 -1.64
N TYR A 80 -13.17 -8.40 -0.82
CA TYR A 80 -12.68 -8.29 0.54
C TYR A 80 -13.81 -7.84 1.48
N LEU A 81 -13.82 -8.33 2.72
CA LEU A 81 -14.86 -8.00 3.68
C LEU A 81 -14.63 -6.61 4.26
N CYS A 82 -13.45 -6.42 4.83
CA CYS A 82 -13.09 -5.23 5.58
C CYS A 82 -11.60 -5.20 5.86
N GLN A 83 -11.10 -4.02 6.24
CA GLN A 83 -9.72 -3.81 6.64
C GLN A 83 -9.55 -3.57 8.14
N LYS A 84 -8.36 -3.91 8.64
CA LYS A 84 -7.91 -3.63 10.01
C LYS A 84 -6.40 -3.51 10.08
N THR A 85 -5.91 -2.90 11.15
CA THR A 85 -4.48 -2.88 11.45
C THR A 85 -3.97 -4.25 11.95
N GLY A 86 -2.71 -4.52 11.66
CA GLY A 86 -2.00 -5.73 12.01
C GLY A 86 -0.49 -5.51 12.07
N ALA A 87 0.30 -6.57 11.86
CA ALA A 87 1.76 -6.45 11.81
C ALA A 87 2.21 -5.78 10.49
N GLY A 88 3.33 -5.06 10.53
CA GLY A 88 3.92 -4.47 9.32
C GLY A 88 4.36 -5.54 8.32
N TYR A 89 4.00 -5.37 7.06
CA TYR A 89 4.38 -6.22 5.94
C TYR A 89 5.15 -5.41 4.89
N LYS A 90 6.10 -6.03 4.21
CA LYS A 90 6.93 -5.42 3.17
C LYS A 90 7.00 -6.31 1.94
N LEU A 91 6.89 -5.70 0.76
CA LEU A 91 7.07 -6.35 -0.53
C LEU A 91 7.83 -5.39 -1.44
N GLY A 92 9.11 -5.65 -1.70
CA GLY A 92 9.96 -4.71 -2.44
C GLY A 92 9.95 -3.31 -1.81
N GLY A 93 9.59 -2.30 -2.60
CA GLY A 93 9.47 -0.91 -2.13
C GLY A 93 8.20 -0.61 -1.31
N TYR A 94 7.20 -1.49 -1.36
CA TYR A 94 5.90 -1.33 -0.72
C TYR A 94 5.93 -1.79 0.75
N ARG A 95 5.19 -1.09 1.60
CA ARG A 95 5.00 -1.42 3.01
C ARG A 95 3.61 -1.04 3.48
N ASN A 96 2.98 -1.91 4.26
CA ASN A 96 1.71 -1.59 4.88
C ASN A 96 1.53 -2.37 6.19
N TYR A 97 0.82 -1.78 7.15
CA TYR A 97 0.35 -2.46 8.37
C TYR A 97 -1.17 -2.69 8.35
N TRP A 98 -1.86 -2.29 7.28
CA TRP A 98 -3.25 -2.59 7.01
C TRP A 98 -3.40 -3.94 6.31
N TRP A 99 -4.46 -4.64 6.71
CA TRP A 99 -4.78 -5.99 6.28
C TRP A 99 -6.25 -6.10 5.97
N ALA A 100 -6.57 -6.68 4.83
CA ALA A 100 -7.92 -6.94 4.36
C ALA A 100 -8.31 -8.40 4.62
N SER A 101 -9.48 -8.60 5.20
CA SER A 101 -10.08 -9.93 5.38
C SER A 101 -10.68 -10.42 4.07
N THR A 102 -10.42 -11.68 3.71
CA THR A 102 -10.96 -12.33 2.51
C THR A 102 -10.94 -13.85 2.66
N MET A 103 -11.51 -14.55 1.69
CA MET A 103 -11.44 -16.01 1.55
C MET A 103 -10.49 -16.35 0.40
N ALA A 104 -9.58 -17.29 0.64
CA ALA A 104 -8.74 -17.86 -0.41
C ALA A 104 -9.55 -18.78 -1.32
N ASP A 105 -9.02 -19.09 -2.51
CA ASP A 105 -9.69 -19.95 -3.51
C ASP A 105 -9.97 -21.39 -3.02
N ASN A 106 -9.29 -21.81 -1.95
CA ASN A 106 -9.50 -23.10 -1.28
C ASN A 106 -10.57 -23.04 -0.18
N ASN A 107 -11.38 -21.99 -0.14
CA ASN A 107 -12.42 -21.71 0.86
C ASN A 107 -11.93 -21.49 2.29
N ASN A 108 -10.63 -21.23 2.49
CA ASN A 108 -10.10 -20.86 3.80
C ASN A 108 -10.13 -19.35 4.00
N TRP A 109 -10.75 -18.90 5.08
CA TRP A 109 -10.73 -17.51 5.50
C TRP A 109 -9.35 -17.08 6.00
N GLY A 110 -8.96 -15.85 5.68
CA GLY A 110 -7.76 -15.24 6.21
C GLY A 110 -7.64 -13.75 5.92
N TYR A 111 -6.39 -13.29 5.83
CA TYR A 111 -6.03 -11.89 5.65
C TYR A 111 -4.96 -11.72 4.58
N VAL A 112 -5.12 -10.68 3.77
CA VAL A 112 -4.15 -10.21 2.78
C VAL A 112 -3.61 -8.87 3.27
N SER A 113 -2.30 -8.65 3.13
CA SER A 113 -1.74 -7.32 3.40
C SER A 113 -2.08 -6.36 2.27
N GLU A 114 -2.45 -5.13 2.60
CA GLU A 114 -2.78 -4.09 1.60
C GLU A 114 -1.57 -3.63 0.76
N VAL A 115 -0.36 -4.19 0.97
CA VAL A 115 0.72 -4.02 -0.03
C VAL A 115 0.35 -4.59 -1.40
N TYR A 116 -0.59 -5.55 -1.43
CA TYR A 116 -1.10 -6.16 -2.66
C TYR A 116 -2.23 -5.34 -3.28
N PHE A 117 -2.66 -4.22 -2.68
CA PHE A 117 -3.73 -3.40 -3.22
C PHE A 117 -3.15 -2.32 -4.13
N ARG A 118 -3.92 -1.91 -5.13
CA ARG A 118 -3.59 -0.77 -5.99
C ARG A 118 -4.09 0.55 -5.38
N GLY A 119 -5.10 0.48 -4.50
CA GLY A 119 -5.55 1.58 -3.68
C GLY A 119 -4.76 1.71 -2.37
N GLY A 120 -4.76 2.92 -1.80
CA GLY A 120 -4.00 3.23 -0.58
C GLY A 120 -2.49 3.44 -0.81
N GLY A 121 -1.89 4.26 0.04
CA GLY A 121 -0.45 4.51 0.06
C GLY A 121 0.29 3.54 0.99
N ASN A 122 1.60 3.72 1.08
CA ASN A 122 2.37 2.98 2.09
C ASN A 122 1.86 3.33 3.49
N ASN A 123 1.53 2.31 4.29
CA ASN A 123 1.02 2.45 5.66
C ASN A 123 -0.33 3.19 5.78
N GLU A 124 -1.08 3.27 4.70
CA GLU A 124 -2.41 3.87 4.68
C GLU A 124 -3.47 2.79 4.42
N PRO A 125 -4.68 2.96 4.96
CA PRO A 125 -5.80 2.10 4.60
C PRO A 125 -6.24 2.39 3.16
N ASP A 126 -6.82 1.42 2.48
CA ASP A 126 -7.60 1.69 1.27
C ASP A 126 -8.80 2.61 1.62
N ALA A 127 -8.98 3.73 0.92
CA ALA A 127 -10.04 4.69 1.25
C ALA A 127 -11.46 4.17 0.97
N GLY A 128 -11.60 3.16 0.10
CA GLY A 128 -12.87 2.53 -0.25
C GLY A 128 -13.25 1.44 0.73
N LEU A 129 -12.30 0.59 1.17
CA LEU A 129 -12.61 -0.59 1.96
C LEU A 129 -13.14 -0.24 3.36
N ARG A 130 -14.27 -0.82 3.77
CA ARG A 130 -14.81 -0.58 5.11
C ARG A 130 -13.88 -1.14 6.19
N THR A 131 -13.85 -0.51 7.36
CA THR A 131 -13.12 -1.06 8.52
C THR A 131 -13.89 -2.22 9.18
N CYS A 132 -13.16 -3.20 9.70
CA CYS A 132 -13.76 -4.26 10.50
C CYS A 132 -14.26 -3.65 11.83
N ARG A 133 -15.49 -3.98 12.24
CA ARG A 133 -16.06 -3.41 13.48
C ARG A 133 -15.25 -3.86 14.71
N ARG A 134 -14.68 -2.86 15.41
CA ARG A 134 -13.86 -2.85 16.64
C ARG A 134 -12.37 -3.26 16.49
N PRO A 135 -11.45 -2.59 17.22
CA PRO A 135 -10.13 -3.14 17.52
C PRO A 135 -10.30 -4.52 18.14
N GLY A 136 -9.57 -5.52 17.64
CA GLY A 136 -9.78 -6.93 18.02
C GLY A 136 -10.96 -7.60 17.31
N GLY A 137 -11.30 -7.13 16.09
CA GLY A 137 -12.39 -7.64 15.25
C GLY A 137 -12.61 -9.15 15.40
N LYS A 138 -13.88 -9.51 15.61
CA LYS A 138 -14.38 -10.89 15.77
C LYS A 138 -13.65 -11.86 14.83
N PRO A 139 -13.54 -13.15 15.20
CA PRO A 139 -13.03 -14.18 14.30
C PRO A 139 -13.66 -14.03 12.92
N LEU A 140 -12.88 -14.33 11.89
CA LEU A 140 -13.40 -14.48 10.54
C LEU A 140 -14.66 -15.37 10.59
N PRO A 141 -15.65 -15.14 9.71
CA PRO A 141 -16.77 -16.06 9.61
C PRO A 141 -16.22 -17.49 9.53
N GLU A 142 -16.82 -18.43 10.29
CA GLU A 142 -16.48 -19.85 10.18
C GLU A 142 -16.88 -20.38 8.80
#